data_AF-Q0FSX3-F1
#
_entry.id   AF-Q0FSX3-F1
#
_cell.length_a   1.000
_cell.length_b   1.000
_cell.length_c   1.000
_cell.angle_alpha   90.00
_cell.angle_beta   90.00
_cell.angle_gamma   90.00
#
_symmetry.space_group_name_H-M   'P 1'
#
loop_
_entity.id
_entity.type
_entity.pdbx_description
1 polymer ?
#
loop_
_entity_poly.entity_id
_entity_poly.type
_entity_poly.pdbx_seq_one_letter_code
_entity_poly.pdbx_strand_id
1 'polypeptide(L)'
;MTMSDKRKAEEAGLGPWFDAGRAEAPAPSGDWLARMEALALEEQPTPQAPAVAVSPERARRGVRLRDLMSALGGWPAVAGLAAACAAGVWFGAVSPTGLTEWTAATATAAASDSYTTFEPASGFDVAMLGL
;
A
#
# COMPACT_ATOMS: atom_id res chain seq x y z
N MET A 1 12.76 25.85 -12.35
CA MET A 1 11.34 25.73 -11.96
C MET A 1 10.49 25.95 -13.21
N THR A 2 10.56 25.01 -14.18
CA THR A 2 10.13 25.22 -15.60
C THR A 2 9.08 24.19 -16.05
N MET A 3 8.62 23.32 -15.15
CA MET A 3 7.71 22.19 -15.47
C MET A 3 6.21 22.53 -15.48
N SER A 4 5.80 23.72 -15.00
CA SER A 4 4.36 24.07 -14.92
C SER A 4 3.82 24.82 -16.14
N ASP A 5 4.68 25.42 -16.96
CA ASP A 5 4.21 26.26 -18.08
C ASP A 5 3.82 25.43 -19.31
N LYS A 6 4.58 24.36 -19.61
CA LYS A 6 4.26 23.42 -20.70
C LYS A 6 2.95 22.66 -20.45
N ARG A 7 2.69 22.23 -19.21
CA ARG A 7 1.43 21.57 -18.85
C ARG A 7 0.22 22.47 -19.07
N LYS A 8 0.31 23.75 -18.70
CA LYS A 8 -0.80 24.70 -18.92
C LYS A 8 -1.08 24.93 -20.41
N ALA A 9 -0.04 25.00 -21.24
CA ALA A 9 -0.20 25.14 -22.69
C ALA A 9 -0.84 23.88 -23.33
N GLU A 10 -0.48 22.69 -22.86
CA GLU A 10 -1.07 21.42 -23.30
C GLU A 10 -2.53 21.26 -22.80
N GLU A 11 -2.80 21.56 -21.53
CA GLU A 11 -4.16 21.55 -20.95
C GLU A 11 -5.10 22.54 -21.66
N ALA A 12 -4.60 23.71 -22.05
CA ALA A 12 -5.37 24.69 -22.83
C ALA A 12 -5.77 24.14 -24.22
N GLY A 13 -4.95 23.28 -24.82
CA GLY A 13 -5.27 22.59 -26.09
C GLY A 13 -6.30 21.46 -25.95
N LEU A 14 -6.47 20.90 -24.75
CA LEU A 14 -7.41 19.81 -24.48
C LEU A 14 -8.84 20.29 -24.17
N GLY A 15 -9.00 21.56 -23.80
CA GLY A 15 -10.31 22.16 -23.50
C GLY A 15 -11.39 21.86 -24.56
N PRO A 16 -11.14 22.13 -25.86
CA PRO A 16 -12.10 21.85 -26.92
C PRO A 16 -12.50 20.37 -27.03
N TRP A 17 -11.59 19.44 -26.73
CA TRP A 17 -11.86 18.00 -26.75
C TRP A 17 -12.75 17.57 -25.59
N PHE A 18 -12.58 18.17 -24.41
CA PHE A 18 -13.46 17.95 -23.26
C PHE A 18 -14.84 18.57 -23.46
N ASP A 19 -14.93 19.73 -24.12
CA ASP A 19 -16.22 20.33 -24.51
C ASP A 19 -16.97 19.43 -25.50
N ALA A 20 -16.27 18.92 -26.52
CA ALA A 20 -16.85 17.97 -27.48
C ALA A 20 -17.31 16.68 -26.79
N GLY A 21 -16.51 16.11 -25.89
CA GLY A 21 -16.87 14.92 -25.13
C GLY A 21 -18.08 15.11 -24.22
N ARG A 22 -18.26 16.31 -23.65
CA ARG A 22 -19.46 16.63 -22.85
C ARG A 22 -20.70 16.83 -23.70
N ALA A 23 -20.56 17.40 -24.89
CA ALA A 23 -21.68 17.62 -25.81
C ALA A 23 -22.25 16.28 -26.35
N GLU A 24 -21.38 15.29 -26.58
CA GLU A 24 -21.75 13.97 -27.11
C GLU A 24 -22.05 12.94 -26.00
N ALA A 25 -21.93 13.32 -24.72
CA ALA A 25 -22.12 12.39 -23.63
C ALA A 25 -23.57 11.89 -23.60
N PRO A 26 -23.82 10.57 -23.70
CA PRO A 26 -25.17 10.04 -23.62
C PRO A 26 -25.73 10.26 -22.22
N ALA A 27 -26.97 10.74 -22.15
CA ALA A 27 -27.65 10.89 -20.86
C ALA A 27 -27.84 9.50 -20.20
N PRO A 28 -27.55 9.35 -18.90
CA PRO A 28 -27.78 8.09 -18.22
C PRO A 28 -29.27 7.74 -18.22
N SER A 29 -29.59 6.47 -18.42
CA SER A 29 -30.97 5.97 -18.37
C SER A 29 -31.58 6.17 -16.96
N GLY A 30 -32.89 6.42 -16.89
CA GLY A 30 -33.61 6.55 -15.61
C GLY A 30 -33.42 5.35 -14.67
N ASP A 31 -33.44 4.13 -15.21
CA ASP A 31 -33.23 2.90 -14.43
C ASP A 31 -31.85 2.84 -13.78
N TRP A 32 -30.82 3.33 -14.49
CA TRP A 32 -29.47 3.44 -13.95
C TRP A 32 -29.39 4.45 -12.82
N LEU A 33 -30.02 5.62 -12.98
CA LEU A 33 -30.07 6.65 -11.94
C LEU A 33 -30.80 6.15 -10.70
N ALA A 34 -31.94 5.49 -10.87
CA ALA A 34 -32.71 4.90 -9.76
C ALA A 34 -31.90 3.84 -9.00
N ARG A 35 -31.15 2.99 -9.72
CA ARG A 35 -30.26 2.01 -9.09
C ARG A 35 -29.11 2.67 -8.34
N MET A 36 -28.50 3.71 -8.91
CA MET A 36 -27.42 4.46 -8.27
C MET A 36 -27.91 5.13 -6.97
N GLU A 37 -29.12 5.71 -6.99
CA GLU A 37 -29.73 6.33 -5.81
C GLU A 37 -30.01 5.29 -4.71
N ALA A 38 -30.55 4.13 -5.07
CA ALA A 38 -30.75 3.03 -4.12
C ALA A 38 -29.44 2.60 -3.45
N LEU A 39 -28.37 2.43 -4.23
CA LEU A 39 -27.04 2.12 -3.69
C LEU A 39 -26.51 3.23 -2.77
N ALA A 40 -26.71 4.49 -3.15
CA ALA A 40 -26.28 5.61 -2.33
C ALA A 40 -27.00 5.65 -0.98
N LEU A 41 -28.30 5.34 -0.95
CA LEU A 41 -29.11 5.22 0.27
C LEU A 41 -28.64 4.07 1.17
N GLU A 42 -28.26 2.92 0.59
CA GLU A 42 -27.72 1.78 1.33
C GLU A 42 -26.37 2.09 2.01
N GLU A 43 -25.54 2.91 1.37
CA GLU A 43 -24.24 3.32 1.88
C GLU A 43 -24.31 4.55 2.81
N GLN A 44 -25.48 5.17 2.98
CA GLN A 44 -25.61 6.27 3.94
C GLN A 44 -25.35 5.73 5.35
N PRO A 45 -24.43 6.35 6.11
CA PRO A 45 -24.18 5.93 7.47
C PRO A 45 -25.45 6.15 8.29
N THR A 46 -26.06 5.05 8.75
CA THR A 46 -27.17 5.11 9.71
C THR A 46 -26.70 5.89 10.93
N PRO A 47 -27.39 6.98 11.33
CA PRO A 47 -27.10 7.64 12.58
C PRO A 47 -27.11 6.59 13.70
N GLN A 48 -25.94 6.35 14.29
CA GLN A 48 -25.85 5.50 15.47
C GLN A 48 -26.76 6.12 16.52
N ALA A 49 -27.88 5.45 16.83
CA ALA A 49 -28.69 5.82 17.98
C ALA A 49 -27.77 5.98 19.19
N PRO A 50 -27.96 6.99 20.06
CA PRO A 50 -27.11 7.18 21.22
C PRO A 50 -27.00 5.85 21.95
N ALA A 51 -25.75 5.36 22.09
CA ALA A 51 -25.49 4.05 22.65
C ALA A 51 -26.19 3.93 24.01
N VAL A 52 -27.22 3.08 24.06
CA VAL A 52 -27.81 2.67 25.34
C VAL A 52 -26.64 2.09 26.13
N ALA A 53 -26.34 2.69 27.29
CA ALA A 53 -25.20 2.34 28.11
C ALA A 53 -25.18 0.82 28.38
N VAL A 54 -24.33 0.10 27.65
CA VAL A 54 -24.16 -1.34 27.81
C VAL A 54 -23.39 -1.55 29.11
N SER A 55 -23.91 -2.38 30.01
CA SER A 55 -23.27 -2.71 31.28
C SER A 55 -21.79 -3.12 31.06
N PRO A 56 -20.83 -2.56 31.82
CA PRO A 56 -19.39 -2.69 31.58
C PRO A 56 -18.88 -4.14 31.63
N GLU A 57 -19.66 -5.06 32.20
CA GLU A 57 -19.29 -6.48 32.31
C GLU A 57 -19.40 -7.25 30.98
N ARG A 58 -20.33 -6.87 30.08
CA ARG A 58 -20.51 -7.57 28.79
C ARG A 58 -19.59 -7.05 27.69
N ALA A 59 -19.07 -5.82 27.84
CA ALA A 59 -18.17 -5.17 26.90
C ALA A 59 -16.74 -5.74 26.91
N ARG A 60 -16.32 -6.55 27.89
CA ARG A 60 -14.90 -6.94 27.99
C ARG A 60 -14.48 -8.14 27.12
N ARG A 61 -15.41 -8.94 26.58
CA ARG A 61 -15.05 -10.21 25.91
C ARG A 61 -15.12 -10.23 24.39
N GLY A 62 -15.85 -9.32 23.73
CA GLY A 62 -15.99 -9.30 22.26
C GLY A 62 -15.44 -8.04 21.57
N VAL A 63 -14.93 -7.10 22.35
CA VAL A 63 -14.71 -5.71 21.91
C VAL A 63 -13.30 -5.51 21.34
N ARG A 64 -12.29 -6.28 21.75
CA ARG A 64 -10.91 -6.04 21.31
C ARG A 64 -10.68 -6.21 19.80
N LEU A 65 -11.25 -7.27 19.20
CA LEU A 65 -11.08 -7.49 17.77
C LEU A 65 -12.00 -6.57 16.95
N ARG A 66 -13.25 -6.37 17.40
CA ARG A 66 -14.21 -5.51 16.71
C ARG A 66 -13.78 -4.04 16.73
N ASP A 67 -13.23 -3.57 17.85
CA ASP A 67 -12.68 -2.22 17.99
C ASP A 67 -11.41 -2.03 17.16
N LEU A 68 -10.56 -3.06 17.08
CA LEU A 68 -9.39 -3.01 16.20
C LEU A 68 -9.82 -2.94 14.72
N MET A 69 -10.84 -3.70 14.33
CA MET A 69 -11.38 -3.68 12.97
C MET A 69 -12.07 -2.34 12.66
N SER A 70 -12.77 -1.72 13.62
CA SER A 70 -13.35 -0.39 13.43
C SER A 70 -12.29 0.71 13.38
N ALA A 71 -11.20 0.59 14.16
CA ALA A 71 -10.07 1.52 14.11
C ALA A 71 -9.26 1.42 12.80
N LEU A 72 -9.19 0.23 12.19
CA LEU A 72 -8.47 -0.02 10.95
C LEU A 72 -9.23 0.41 9.68
N GLY A 73 -10.49 0.84 9.78
CA GLY A 73 -11.31 1.26 8.64
C GLY A 73 -12.30 0.21 8.12
N GLY A 74 -12.60 -0.81 8.94
CA GLY A 74 -13.61 -1.82 8.64
C GLY A 74 -13.14 -2.95 7.71
N TRP A 75 -14.09 -3.62 7.06
CA TRP A 75 -13.86 -4.76 6.18
C TRP A 75 -12.82 -4.55 5.05
N PRO A 76 -12.69 -3.37 4.39
CA PRO A 76 -11.67 -3.19 3.36
C PRO A 76 -10.24 -3.33 3.88
N ALA A 77 -9.96 -2.93 5.12
CA ALA A 77 -8.64 -3.11 5.73
C ALA A 77 -8.32 -4.60 5.97
N VAL A 78 -9.33 -5.39 6.33
CA VAL A 78 -9.21 -6.85 6.50
C VAL A 78 -8.96 -7.53 5.16
N ALA A 79 -9.66 -7.12 4.11
CA ALA A 79 -9.46 -7.62 2.77
C ALA A 79 -8.04 -7.31 2.26
N GLY A 80 -7.54 -6.10 2.51
CA GLY A 80 -6.16 -5.72 2.21
C GLY A 80 -5.12 -6.55 2.97
N LEU A 81 -5.33 -6.78 4.27
CA LEU A 81 -4.47 -7.63 5.09
C LEU A 81 -4.45 -9.08 4.58
N ALA A 82 -5.62 -9.63 4.27
CA ALA A 82 -5.74 -10.99 3.71
C ALA A 82 -5.04 -11.11 2.35
N ALA A 83 -5.21 -10.12 1.48
CA ALA A 83 -4.51 -10.06 0.19
C ALA A 83 -2.99 -9.96 0.35
N ALA A 84 -2.50 -9.17 1.31
CA ALA A 84 -1.08 -9.07 1.62
C ALA A 84 -0.50 -10.40 2.14
N CYS A 85 -1.24 -11.11 3.00
CA CYS A 85 -0.86 -12.46 3.45
C CYS A 85 -0.81 -13.45 2.28
N ALA A 86 -1.80 -13.44 1.39
CA ALA A 86 -1.82 -14.30 0.21
C ALA A 86 -0.66 -13.99 -0.76
N ALA A 87 -0.35 -12.71 -0.97
CA ALA A 87 0.80 -12.28 -1.76
C ALA A 87 2.12 -12.73 -1.11
N GLY A 88 2.26 -12.61 0.21
CA GLY A 88 3.43 -13.10 0.94
C GLY A 88 3.63 -14.62 0.77
N VAL A 89 2.55 -15.40 0.87
CA VAL A 89 2.59 -16.86 0.61
C VAL A 89 2.96 -17.15 -0.83
N TRP A 90 2.42 -16.41 -1.80
CA TRP A 90 2.74 -16.56 -3.21
C TRP A 90 4.24 -16.31 -3.49
N PHE A 91 4.77 -15.20 -3.00
CA PHE A 91 6.18 -14.86 -3.13
C PHE A 91 7.11 -15.83 -2.37
N GLY A 92 6.66 -16.37 -1.24
CA GLY A 92 7.44 -17.35 -0.47
C GLY A 92 7.44 -18.76 -1.09
N ALA A 93 6.34 -19.17 -1.72
CA ALA A 93 6.22 -20.49 -2.33
C ALA A 93 6.95 -20.58 -3.68
N VAL A 94 6.95 -19.49 -4.45
CA VAL A 94 7.71 -19.40 -5.71
C VAL A 94 9.09 -18.84 -5.39
N SER A 95 9.96 -19.64 -4.77
CA SER A 95 11.38 -19.29 -4.69
C SER A 95 11.91 -19.20 -6.12
N PRO A 96 12.24 -18.00 -6.65
CA PRO A 96 12.77 -17.88 -7.99
C PRO A 96 14.13 -18.55 -7.97
N THR A 97 14.34 -19.56 -8.82
CA THR A 97 15.65 -20.21 -8.99
C THR A 97 16.75 -19.17 -9.25
N GLY A 98 16.42 -18.07 -9.94
CA GLY A 98 17.33 -16.94 -10.16
C GLY A 98 17.70 -16.14 -8.90
N LEU A 99 16.85 -16.09 -7.85
CA LEU A 99 17.23 -15.47 -6.57
C LEU A 99 18.19 -16.37 -5.79
N THR A 100 18.08 -17.70 -5.92
CA THR A 100 19.03 -18.63 -5.27
C THR A 100 20.42 -18.51 -5.88
N GLU A 101 20.51 -18.38 -7.22
CA GLU A 101 21.79 -18.14 -7.92
C GLU A 101 22.38 -16.78 -7.58
N TRP A 102 21.57 -15.71 -7.51
CA TRP A 102 22.03 -14.38 -7.14
C TRP A 102 22.48 -14.29 -5.67
N THR A 103 21.72 -14.88 -4.76
CA THR A 103 22.11 -14.93 -3.33
C THR A 103 23.33 -15.82 -3.11
N ALA A 104 23.45 -16.96 -3.81
CA ALA A 104 24.66 -17.78 -3.78
C ALA A 104 25.87 -17.02 -4.34
N ALA A 105 25.75 -16.33 -5.47
CA ALA A 105 26.81 -15.51 -6.05
C ALA A 105 27.24 -14.37 -5.10
N THR A 106 26.27 -13.70 -4.47
CA THR A 106 26.54 -12.60 -3.53
C THR A 106 27.11 -13.10 -2.21
N ALA A 107 26.66 -14.24 -1.69
CA ALA A 107 27.21 -14.86 -0.48
C ALA A 107 28.64 -15.37 -0.71
N THR A 108 28.94 -15.91 -1.90
CA THR A 108 30.30 -16.34 -2.26
C THR A 108 31.23 -15.13 -2.48
N ALA A 109 30.72 -14.04 -3.06
CA ALA A 109 31.45 -12.77 -3.16
C ALA A 109 31.73 -12.15 -1.77
N ALA A 110 30.75 -12.18 -0.86
CA ALA A 110 30.92 -11.69 0.52
C ALA A 110 31.91 -12.54 1.33
N ALA A 111 31.93 -13.86 1.13
CA ALA A 111 32.91 -14.75 1.76
C ALA A 111 34.34 -14.54 1.21
N SER A 112 34.47 -14.00 -0.01
CA SER A 112 35.76 -13.69 -0.64
C SER A 112 36.33 -12.33 -0.18
N ASP A 113 35.51 -11.47 0.43
CA ASP A 113 35.87 -10.10 0.81
C ASP A 113 36.02 -9.91 2.34
N SER A 114 36.03 -11.01 3.11
CA SER A 114 35.96 -10.98 4.57
C SER A 114 37.13 -11.68 5.27
N TYR A 115 38.35 -11.15 5.12
CA TYR A 115 39.36 -11.28 6.19
C TYR A 115 40.45 -10.18 6.23
N THR A 116 40.56 -9.27 5.26
CA THR A 116 41.62 -8.23 5.26
C THR A 116 41.16 -6.81 5.58
N THR A 117 39.86 -6.53 5.60
CA THR A 117 39.38 -5.13 5.52
C THR A 117 38.61 -4.64 6.75
N PHE A 118 38.43 -5.49 7.78
CA PHE A 118 37.62 -5.11 8.96
C PHE A 118 38.26 -5.38 10.33
N GLU A 119 39.58 -5.54 10.42
CA GLU A 119 40.27 -5.60 11.71
C GLU A 119 40.97 -4.26 12.01
N PRO A 120 40.42 -3.40 12.89
CA PRO A 120 41.01 -2.11 13.24
C PRO A 120 42.36 -2.24 13.99
N ALA A 121 42.76 -3.44 14.42
CA ALA A 121 44.07 -3.69 15.01
C ALA A 121 45.22 -3.70 13.98
N SER A 122 44.94 -3.99 12.70
CA SER A 122 45.98 -4.14 11.66
C SER A 122 46.67 -2.83 11.27
N GLY A 123 45.99 -1.68 11.44
CA GLY A 123 46.58 -0.37 11.16
C GLY A 123 47.73 0.01 12.11
N PHE A 124 47.74 -0.54 13.33
CA PHE A 124 48.79 -0.27 14.31
C PHE A 124 50.09 -1.00 13.98
N ASP A 125 50.03 -2.24 13.51
CA ASP A 125 51.22 -3.01 13.10
C ASP A 125 51.87 -2.43 11.84
N VAL A 126 51.08 -1.89 10.90
CA VAL A 126 51.61 -1.17 9.72
C VAL A 126 52.33 0.12 10.15
N ALA A 127 51.79 0.85 11.13
CA ALA A 127 52.44 2.05 11.66
C ALA A 127 53.71 1.75 12.48
N MET A 128 53.80 0.58 13.13
CA MET A 128 54.97 0.14 13.91
C MET A 128 56.08 -0.48 13.05
N LEU A 129 55.73 -1.17 11.96
CA LEU A 129 56.70 -1.84 11.09
C LEU A 129 57.25 -0.93 9.98
N GLY A 130 56.66 0.24 9.74
CA GLY A 130 57.24 1.28 8.88
C GLY A 130 57.52 0.86 7.44
N LEU A 131 56.66 0.01 6.86
CA LEU A 131 56.70 -0.38 5.45
C LEU A 131 55.73 0.47 4.62
#